data_AF-A0A381UB96-F1
#
_entry.id   AF-A0A381UB96-F1
#
_cell.length_a   1.000
_cell.length_b   1.000
_cell.length_c   1.000
_cell.angle_alpha   90.00
_cell.angle_beta   90.00
_cell.angle_gamma   90.00
#
_symmetry.space_group_name_H-M   'P 1'
#
loop_
_entity.id
_entity.type
_entity.pdbx_description
1 polymer ?
#
loop_
_entity_poly.entity_id
_entity_poly.type
_entity_poly.pdbx_seq_one_letter_code
_entity_poly.pdbx_strand_id
1 'polypeptide(L)'
;MPLSGALEYLKGDLWTPHDTAAWPYCIECKHYSEVNWNNVLTAKTSDLLNFWRQAIEAADIMKKKPLVIYRWNRSKDYVCWNDNIELKNQIEIKSFGIYFKMGLLDEWIKEINIKLNSSK
;
A
#
# COMPACT_ATOMS: atom_id res chain seq x y z
N MET A 1 -1.77 26.98 -7.63
CA MET A 1 -1.78 25.67 -8.29
C MET A 1 -0.37 25.42 -8.80
N PRO A 2 0.31 24.30 -8.51
CA PRO A 2 1.62 24.07 -9.09
C PRO A 2 1.46 23.82 -10.59
N LEU A 3 2.35 24.41 -11.40
CA LEU A 3 2.41 24.19 -12.85
C LEU A 3 2.73 22.71 -13.15
N SER A 4 2.17 22.21 -14.23
CA SER A 4 2.09 20.80 -14.65
C SER A 4 3.41 20.11 -15.06
N GLY A 5 4.50 20.36 -14.33
CA GLY A 5 5.79 19.68 -14.52
C GLY A 5 6.61 19.51 -13.23
N ALA A 6 6.32 20.30 -12.19
CA ALA A 6 6.97 20.17 -10.88
C ALA A 6 6.38 19.06 -9.99
N LEU A 7 5.47 18.23 -10.52
CA LEU A 7 4.76 17.19 -9.77
C LEU A 7 5.10 15.76 -10.25
N GLU A 8 5.92 15.59 -11.30
CA GLU A 8 6.25 14.25 -11.78
C GLU A 8 6.97 13.42 -10.71
N TYR A 9 7.75 14.07 -9.84
CA TYR A 9 8.44 13.46 -8.71
C TYR A 9 7.58 13.34 -7.43
N LEU A 10 6.30 13.75 -7.47
CA LEU A 10 5.37 13.74 -6.34
C LEU A 10 4.17 12.82 -6.66
N LYS A 11 4.24 11.58 -6.18
CA LYS A 11 3.22 10.55 -6.33
C LYS A 11 2.78 9.99 -4.97
N GLY A 12 1.64 9.29 -4.98
CA GLY A 12 0.94 8.85 -3.78
C GLY A 12 -0.13 9.84 -3.33
N ASP A 13 -1.11 9.34 -2.58
CA ASP A 13 -2.22 10.12 -2.07
C ASP A 13 -1.86 10.90 -0.80
N LEU A 14 -0.85 10.44 -0.05
CA LEU A 14 -0.30 11.15 1.09
C LEU A 14 1.17 11.51 0.84
N TRP A 15 1.44 12.81 0.73
CA TRP A 15 2.81 13.30 0.69
C TRP A 15 3.46 13.23 2.08
N THR A 16 4.63 12.61 2.14
CA THR A 16 5.43 12.48 3.37
C THR A 16 6.83 13.03 3.12
N PRO A 17 7.30 14.02 3.92
CA PRO A 17 8.61 14.63 3.74
C PRO A 17 9.74 13.59 3.77
N HIS A 18 10.81 13.83 3.02
CA HIS A 18 11.98 12.96 3.01
C HIS A 18 12.95 13.24 4.16
N ASP A 19 12.86 14.40 4.80
CA ASP A 19 13.91 15.03 5.63
C ASP A 19 13.57 15.16 7.12
N THR A 20 12.29 15.09 7.53
CA THR A 20 11.90 15.38 8.93
C THR A 20 11.41 14.16 9.73
N ALA A 21 11.05 13.06 9.06
CA ALA A 21 10.81 11.76 9.66
C ALA A 21 10.98 10.75 8.54
N ALA A 22 11.90 9.79 8.68
CA ALA A 22 12.20 8.81 7.63
C ALA A 22 11.01 7.84 7.45
N TRP A 23 9.91 8.33 6.86
CA TRP A 23 8.74 7.55 6.52
C TRP A 23 9.03 6.78 5.24
N PRO A 24 9.14 5.44 5.29
CA PRO A 24 9.72 4.68 4.19
C PRO A 24 8.69 4.31 3.12
N TYR A 25 7.41 4.66 3.29
CA TYR A 25 6.34 4.22 2.40
C TYR A 25 5.77 5.36 1.53
N CYS A 26 5.46 5.04 0.27
CA CYS A 26 4.55 5.81 -0.58
C CYS A 26 3.17 5.17 -0.46
N ILE A 27 2.15 5.99 -0.15
CA ILE A 27 0.81 5.51 0.21
C ILE A 27 -0.16 5.79 -0.95
N GLU A 28 -0.87 4.76 -1.37
CA GLU A 28 -2.05 4.83 -2.24
C GLU A 28 -3.29 4.45 -1.44
N CYS A 29 -4.29 5.33 -1.41
CA CYS A 29 -5.56 5.21 -0.71
C CYS A 29 -6.68 4.89 -1.70
N LYS A 30 -7.36 3.76 -1.54
CA LYS A 30 -8.43 3.33 -2.44
C LYS A 30 -9.75 3.10 -1.68
N HIS A 31 -10.86 3.51 -2.28
CA HIS A 31 -12.19 3.24 -1.74
C HIS A 31 -13.11 2.71 -2.84
N TYR A 32 -13.72 1.55 -2.61
CA TYR A 32 -14.55 0.86 -3.61
C TYR A 32 -15.90 0.44 -3.01
N SER A 33 -16.94 0.34 -3.82
CA SER A 33 -18.24 -0.15 -3.33
C SER A 33 -18.18 -1.59 -2.84
N GLU A 34 -17.41 -2.41 -3.56
CA GLU A 34 -17.21 -3.83 -3.34
C GLU A 34 -15.86 -4.26 -3.89
N VAL A 35 -15.36 -5.42 -3.43
CA VAL A 35 -14.12 -6.02 -3.93
C VAL A 35 -14.40 -7.48 -4.27
N ASN A 36 -14.16 -7.86 -5.52
CA ASN A 36 -14.27 -9.25 -5.96
C ASN A 36 -12.94 -9.99 -5.76
N TRP A 37 -12.86 -10.75 -4.67
CA TRP A 37 -11.68 -11.51 -4.28
C TRP A 37 -11.31 -12.66 -5.22
N ASN A 38 -12.29 -13.28 -5.87
CA ASN A 38 -12.04 -14.41 -6.77
C ASN A 38 -11.16 -13.98 -7.97
N ASN A 39 -11.31 -12.73 -8.39
CA ASN A 39 -10.55 -12.17 -9.51
C ASN A 39 -9.05 -12.09 -9.23
N VAL A 40 -8.60 -12.13 -7.97
CA VAL A 40 -7.18 -12.19 -7.63
C VAL A 40 -6.53 -13.46 -8.20
N LEU A 41 -7.29 -14.55 -8.36
CA LEU A 41 -6.79 -15.82 -8.91
C LEU A 41 -7.21 -16.05 -10.37
N THR A 42 -8.36 -15.51 -10.78
CA THR A 42 -8.96 -15.84 -12.08
C THR A 42 -8.73 -14.78 -13.16
N ALA A 43 -8.37 -13.54 -12.79
CA ALA A 43 -8.23 -12.43 -13.72
C ALA A 43 -6.93 -11.64 -13.50
N LYS A 44 -6.18 -11.43 -14.59
CA LYS A 44 -4.96 -10.59 -14.58
C LYS A 44 -5.24 -9.13 -14.19
N THR A 45 -6.49 -8.68 -14.30
CA THR A 45 -6.95 -7.30 -14.11
C THR A 45 -7.99 -7.19 -12.99
N SER A 46 -7.70 -7.76 -11.81
CA SER A 46 -8.53 -7.50 -10.63
C SER A 46 -8.19 -6.13 -10.02
N ASP A 47 -9.18 -5.53 -9.36
CA ASP A 47 -9.03 -4.23 -8.70
C ASP A 47 -7.85 -4.22 -7.73
N LEU A 48 -7.76 -5.22 -6.85
CA LEU A 48 -6.68 -5.32 -5.87
C LEU A 48 -5.30 -5.43 -6.52
N LEU A 49 -5.16 -6.24 -7.58
CA LEU A 49 -3.90 -6.35 -8.32
C LEU A 49 -3.55 -5.03 -9.01
N ASN A 50 -4.53 -4.31 -9.54
CA ASN A 50 -4.33 -3.00 -10.17
C ASN A 50 -3.95 -1.92 -9.14
N PHE A 51 -4.53 -1.92 -7.94
CA PHE A 51 -4.13 -1.00 -6.86
C PHE A 51 -2.66 -1.21 -6.50
N TRP A 52 -2.25 -2.47 -6.39
CA TRP A 52 -0.87 -2.80 -6.08
C TRP A 52 0.11 -2.37 -7.18
N ARG A 53 -0.26 -2.53 -8.46
CA ARG A 53 0.56 -2.04 -9.58
C ARG A 53 0.75 -0.52 -9.51
N GLN A 54 -0.32 0.23 -9.28
CA GLN A 54 -0.26 1.69 -9.12
C GLN A 54 0.66 2.09 -7.95
N ALA A 55 0.55 1.38 -6.82
CA ALA A 55 1.41 1.65 -5.67
C ALA A 55 2.88 1.38 -5.95
N ILE A 56 3.22 0.31 -6.68
CA ILE A 56 4.60 0.04 -7.10
C ILE A 56 5.13 1.19 -7.97
N GLU A 57 4.36 1.62 -8.97
CA GLU A 57 4.76 2.69 -9.89
C GLU A 57 4.97 4.02 -9.14
N ALA A 58 4.03 4.40 -8.27
CA ALA A 58 4.15 5.60 -7.43
C ALA A 58 5.35 5.51 -6.48
N ALA A 59 5.57 4.36 -5.85
CA ALA A 59 6.66 4.14 -4.91
C ALA A 59 8.04 4.19 -5.58
N ASP A 60 8.18 3.66 -6.80
CA ASP A 60 9.43 3.76 -7.56
C ASP A 60 9.80 5.21 -7.90
N ILE A 61 8.81 6.02 -8.28
CA ILE A 61 9.01 7.46 -8.52
C ILE A 61 9.45 8.16 -7.22
N MET A 62 8.78 7.85 -6.10
CA MET A 62 9.08 8.44 -4.80
C MET A 62 10.34 7.89 -4.13
N LYS A 63 10.96 6.84 -4.69
CA LYS A 63 12.07 6.09 -4.06
C LYS A 63 11.71 5.62 -2.64
N LYS A 64 10.49 5.12 -2.47
CA LYS A 64 9.93 4.58 -1.23
C LYS A 64 9.41 3.15 -1.46
N LYS A 65 8.97 2.50 -0.39
CA LYS A 65 8.27 1.21 -0.46
C LYS A 65 6.78 1.43 -0.78
N PRO A 66 6.12 0.56 -1.56
CA PRO A 66 4.69 0.67 -1.82
C PRO A 66 3.87 0.29 -0.59
N LEU A 67 2.79 1.05 -0.34
CA LEU A 67 1.78 0.76 0.65
C LEU A 67 0.40 1.11 0.07
N VAL A 68 -0.52 0.14 0.05
CA VAL A 68 -1.91 0.41 -0.31
C VAL A 68 -2.73 0.39 0.96
N ILE A 69 -3.51 1.43 1.20
CA ILE A 69 -4.58 1.44 2.21
C ILE A 69 -5.89 1.42 1.44
N TYR A 70 -6.77 0.47 1.74
CA TYR A 70 -8.05 0.41 1.06
C TYR A 70 -9.19 -0.02 1.95
N ARG A 71 -10.39 0.42 1.56
CA ARG A 71 -11.66 0.11 2.23
C ARG A 71 -12.72 -0.17 1.17
N TRP A 72 -13.64 -1.08 1.47
CA TRP A 72 -14.90 -1.17 0.75
C TRP A 72 -16.10 -0.89 1.65
N ASN A 73 -17.27 -0.72 1.07
CA ASN A 73 -18.45 -0.31 1.83
C ASN A 73 -18.72 -1.25 3.01
N ARG A 74 -18.77 -0.66 4.22
CA ARG A 74 -19.02 -1.34 5.51
C ARG A 74 -17.92 -2.32 5.94
N SER A 75 -16.74 -2.27 5.33
CA SER A 75 -15.58 -3.06 5.75
C SER A 75 -14.73 -2.33 6.79
N LYS A 76 -13.77 -3.06 7.37
CA LYS A 76 -12.61 -2.46 8.03
C LYS A 76 -11.66 -1.84 7.00
N ASP A 77 -10.64 -1.14 7.49
CA ASP A 77 -9.49 -0.74 6.65
C ASP A 77 -8.50 -1.88 6.53
N TYR A 78 -8.01 -2.05 5.31
CA TYR A 78 -7.00 -3.04 4.96
C TYR A 78 -5.74 -2.35 4.48
N VAL A 79 -4.61 -3.04 4.61
CA VAL A 79 -3.32 -2.68 4.01
C VAL A 79 -2.87 -3.76 3.06
N CYS A 80 -2.10 -3.33 2.05
CA CYS A 80 -1.17 -4.18 1.33
C CYS A 80 0.27 -3.64 1.45
N TRP A 81 1.24 -4.53 1.66
CA TRP A 81 2.68 -4.22 1.78
C TRP A 81 3.51 -5.41 1.27
N ASN A 82 4.82 -5.23 1.05
CA ASN A 82 5.70 -6.31 0.57
C ASN A 82 7.08 -6.36 1.26
N ASP A 83 7.19 -5.82 2.47
CA ASP A 83 8.41 -5.92 3.26
C ASP A 83 8.31 -6.95 4.40
N ASN A 84 9.31 -6.92 5.29
CA ASN A 84 9.49 -7.92 6.34
C ASN A 84 8.53 -7.78 7.53
N ILE A 85 7.52 -6.90 7.48
CA ILE A 85 6.46 -6.88 8.50
C ILE A 85 5.60 -8.13 8.34
N GLU A 86 5.35 -8.82 9.45
CA GLU A 86 4.47 -9.98 9.53
C GLU A 86 3.36 -9.70 10.54
N LEU A 87 2.12 -10.01 10.18
CA LEU A 87 0.99 -9.95 11.10
C LEU A 87 0.57 -11.36 11.52
N LYS A 88 -0.07 -11.46 12.68
CA LYS A 88 -0.68 -12.71 13.13
C LYS A 88 -1.73 -13.22 12.14
N ASN A 89 -2.54 -12.32 11.60
CA ASN A 89 -3.55 -12.62 10.59
C ASN A 89 -3.21 -11.87 9.30
N GLN A 90 -2.69 -12.58 8.30
CA GLN A 90 -2.43 -12.01 6.99
C GLN A 90 -2.74 -12.99 5.86
N ILE A 91 -2.95 -12.44 4.68
CA ILE A 91 -3.01 -13.17 3.42
C ILE A 91 -1.77 -12.80 2.62
N GLU A 92 -1.07 -13.80 2.11
CA GLU A 92 -0.02 -13.59 1.11
C GLU A 92 -0.57 -13.89 -0.28
N ILE A 93 -0.51 -12.89 -1.14
CA ILE A 93 -0.99 -12.99 -2.51
C ILE A 93 0.22 -13.13 -3.41
N LYS A 94 0.28 -14.25 -4.14
CA LYS A 94 1.20 -14.47 -5.25
C LYS A 94 0.39 -14.85 -6.47
N SER A 95 0.12 -13.89 -7.34
CA SER A 95 -0.73 -14.10 -8.51
C SER A 95 -0.27 -13.26 -9.69
N PHE A 96 -0.26 -13.83 -10.89
CA PHE A 96 0.10 -13.14 -12.14
C PHE A 96 1.41 -12.33 -12.07
N GLY A 97 2.43 -12.86 -11.39
CA GLY A 97 3.74 -12.20 -11.21
C GLY A 97 3.75 -11.07 -10.18
N ILE A 98 2.64 -10.82 -9.49
CA ILE A 98 2.54 -9.88 -8.37
C ILE A 98 2.70 -10.63 -7.06
N TYR A 99 3.41 -10.00 -6.12
CA TYR A 99 3.47 -10.42 -4.72
C TYR A 99 3.22 -9.25 -3.77
N PHE A 100 2.36 -9.48 -2.78
CA PHE A 100 2.20 -8.63 -1.60
C PHE A 100 1.51 -9.41 -0.46
N LYS A 101 1.65 -8.88 0.74
CA LYS A 101 0.92 -9.28 1.95
C LYS A 101 -0.26 -8.35 2.16
N MET A 102 -1.29 -8.85 2.82
CA MET A 102 -2.49 -8.11 3.13
C MET A 102 -3.00 -8.45 4.53
N GLY A 103 -3.53 -7.46 5.22
CA GLY A 103 -4.09 -7.60 6.57
C GLY A 103 -4.89 -6.36 6.95
N LEU A 104 -5.27 -6.28 8.22
CA LEU A 104 -5.99 -5.11 8.75
C LEU A 104 -5.02 -3.96 9.04
N LEU A 105 -5.45 -2.73 8.73
CA LEU A 105 -4.63 -1.52 8.93
C LEU A 105 -4.27 -1.30 10.40
N ASP A 106 -5.20 -1.55 11.32
CA ASP A 106 -4.99 -1.35 12.75
C ASP A 106 -3.94 -2.32 13.34
N GLU A 107 -3.91 -3.57 12.87
CA GLU A 107 -2.88 -4.54 13.22
C GLU A 107 -1.52 -4.14 12.65
N TRP A 108 -1.48 -3.69 11.40
CA TRP A 108 -0.23 -3.25 10.76
C TRP A 108 0.36 -1.99 11.40
N ILE A 109 -0.47 -1.01 11.78
CA ILE A 109 -0.03 0.20 12.48
C ILE A 109 0.62 -0.14 13.82
N LYS A 110 0.09 -1.14 14.55
CA LYS A 110 0.72 -1.59 15.81
C LYS A 110 2.11 -2.16 15.54
N GLU A 111 2.24 -3.00 14.53
CA GLU A 111 3.51 -3.67 14.22
C GLU A 111 4.58 -2.71 13.70
N ILE A 112 4.24 -1.79 12.80
CA ILE A 112 5.20 -0.79 12.31
C ILE A 112 5.68 0.12 13.45
N ASN A 113 4.81 0.49 14.39
CA ASN A 113 5.18 1.31 15.53
C ASN A 113 6.17 0.59 16.46
N ILE A 114 5.97 -0.71 16.71
CA ILE A 114 6.93 -1.53 17.46
C ILE A 114 8.29 -1.49 16.76
N LYS A 115 8.32 -1.78 15.46
CA LYS A 115 9.55 -1.82 14.66
C LYS A 115 10.29 -0.48 14.62
N LEU A 116 9.58 0.63 14.45
CA LEU A 116 10.17 1.98 14.43
C LEU A 116 10.74 2.37 15.80
N ASN A 117 10.13 1.91 16.90
CA ASN A 117 10.61 2.18 18.24
C ASN A 117 11.75 1.24 18.68
N SER A 118 11.82 0.01 18.16
CA SER A 118 12.94 -0.91 18.40
C SER A 118 14.21 -0.55 17.61
N SER A 119 14.11 0.36 16.64
CA SER A 119 15.23 0.80 15.79
C SER A 119 15.88 2.11 16.28
N LYS A 120 15.44 2.64 17.42
CA LYS A 120 16.00 3.81 18.12
C LYS A 120 16.85 3.35 19.31
#